data_AF-A0A340Y9D9-F1
#
_entry.id   AF-A0A340Y9D9-F1
#
_cell.length_a   1.000
_cell.length_b   1.000
_cell.length_c   1.000
_cell.angle_alpha   90.00
_cell.angle_beta   90.00
_cell.angle_gamma   90.00
#
_symmetry.space_group_name_H-M   'P 1'
#
loop_
_entity.id
_entity.type
_entity.pdbx_description
1 polymer ?
#
loop_
_entity_poly.entity_id
_entity_poly.type
_entity_poly.pdbx_seq_one_letter_code
_entity_poly.pdbx_strand_id
1 'polypeptide(L)'
;MGAGVKDTENRVALHALTRPPALLLLAAASSGLRFVLASFALALLLPVFLAVAAMKLGLRARWGSLPPPGGLGGPWVAVRGSGDVCGVLALAPGSSAGDGARVTRLSVSRWHRRRGVGRRLLAFAESRARAWAGGMGEPRARLVVPVAVAAWGVAGMLEGCGYQAEGSWGCMGYTLVREFSKEL
;
A
#
# COMPACT_ATOMS: atom_id res chain seq x y z
N MET A 1 -41.09 -22.21 37.29
CA MET A 1 -41.59 -21.25 36.28
C MET A 1 -41.13 -19.87 36.68
N GLY A 2 -40.17 -19.26 35.98
CA GLY A 2 -39.65 -17.93 36.38
C GLY A 2 -38.39 -17.44 35.65
N ALA A 3 -37.71 -18.30 34.89
CA ALA A 3 -36.50 -17.90 34.16
C ALA A 3 -36.81 -17.15 32.84
N GLY A 4 -37.89 -17.51 32.13
CA GLY A 4 -38.18 -16.96 30.80
C GLY A 4 -38.80 -15.55 30.75
N VAL A 5 -39.38 -15.05 31.85
CA VAL A 5 -40.01 -13.72 31.90
C VAL A 5 -38.98 -12.63 32.21
N LYS A 6 -37.94 -12.96 33.00
CA LYS A 6 -36.92 -11.99 33.42
C LYS A 6 -35.97 -11.61 32.27
N ASP A 7 -35.70 -12.53 31.35
CA ASP A 7 -34.89 -12.28 30.15
C ASP A 7 -35.62 -11.45 29.07
N THR A 8 -36.95 -11.58 28.96
CA THR A 8 -37.75 -10.78 28.03
C THR A 8 -37.95 -9.35 28.55
N GLU A 9 -38.20 -9.18 29.85
CA GLU A 9 -38.26 -7.86 30.50
C GLU A 9 -36.92 -7.12 30.42
N ASN A 10 -35.79 -7.82 30.61
CA ASN A 10 -34.46 -7.22 30.52
C ASN A 10 -34.11 -6.76 29.10
N ARG A 11 -34.49 -7.50 28.05
CA ARG A 11 -34.33 -7.04 26.64
C ARG A 11 -35.23 -5.87 26.30
N VAL A 12 -36.45 -5.83 26.82
CA VAL A 12 -37.37 -4.71 26.61
C VAL A 12 -36.89 -3.47 27.38
N ALA A 13 -36.38 -3.62 28.60
CA ALA A 13 -35.77 -2.54 29.37
C ALA A 13 -34.50 -2.02 28.68
N LEU A 14 -33.66 -2.89 28.13
CA LEU A 14 -32.47 -2.50 27.37
C LEU A 14 -32.83 -1.80 26.05
N HIS A 15 -33.87 -2.26 25.35
CA HIS A 15 -34.39 -1.58 24.14
C HIS A 15 -35.10 -0.26 24.46
N ALA A 16 -35.75 -0.16 25.62
CA ALA A 16 -36.37 1.07 26.11
C ALA A 16 -35.32 2.07 26.63
N LEU A 17 -34.17 1.62 27.14
CA LEU A 17 -33.06 2.49 27.56
C LEU A 17 -32.17 2.95 26.40
N THR A 18 -32.11 2.22 25.29
CA THR A 18 -31.25 2.56 24.13
C THR A 18 -31.93 3.48 23.11
N ARG A 19 -33.26 3.44 22.99
CA ARG A 19 -34.04 4.38 22.16
C ARG A 19 -33.90 5.86 22.56
N PRO A 20 -34.10 6.26 23.84
CA PRO A 20 -33.99 7.65 24.25
C PRO A 20 -32.60 8.27 24.03
N PRO A 21 -31.45 7.65 24.39
CA PRO A 21 -30.14 8.24 24.13
C PRO A 21 -29.80 8.27 22.64
N ALA A 22 -30.22 7.28 21.84
CA ALA A 22 -30.03 7.33 20.39
C ALA A 22 -30.79 8.50 19.76
N LEU A 23 -32.04 8.75 20.20
CA LEU A 23 -32.84 9.89 19.75
C LEU A 23 -32.27 11.22 20.26
N LEU A 24 -31.75 11.28 21.49
CA LEU A 24 -31.07 12.46 22.01
C LEU A 24 -29.76 12.76 21.27
N LEU A 25 -28.97 11.74 20.94
CA LEU A 25 -27.76 11.88 20.12
C LEU A 25 -28.12 12.35 18.71
N LEU A 26 -29.19 11.79 18.12
CA LEU A 26 -29.66 12.21 16.80
C LEU A 26 -30.19 13.65 16.83
N ALA A 27 -30.91 14.04 17.88
CA ALA A 27 -31.42 15.40 18.08
C ALA A 27 -30.28 16.40 18.32
N ALA A 28 -29.29 16.05 19.15
CA ALA A 28 -28.11 16.86 19.39
C ALA A 28 -27.27 17.02 18.12
N ALA A 29 -27.07 15.94 17.35
CA ALA A 29 -26.41 15.98 16.05
C ALA A 29 -27.18 16.85 15.05
N SER A 30 -28.51 16.76 15.04
CA SER A 30 -29.39 17.56 14.17
C SER A 30 -29.37 19.05 14.53
N SER A 31 -29.33 19.39 15.83
CA SER A 31 -29.20 20.76 16.33
C SER A 31 -27.82 21.35 16.02
N GLY A 32 -26.75 20.59 16.27
CA GLY A 32 -25.39 20.98 15.91
C GLY A 32 -25.22 21.19 14.41
N LEU A 33 -25.77 20.31 13.58
CA LEU A 33 -25.75 20.44 12.12
C LEU A 33 -26.50 21.69 11.64
N ARG A 34 -27.67 21.99 12.22
CA ARG A 34 -28.42 23.22 11.92
C ARG A 34 -27.68 24.48 12.33
N PHE A 35 -27.02 24.47 13.49
CA PHE A 35 -26.19 25.59 13.94
C PHE A 35 -24.97 25.83 13.02
N VAL A 36 -24.34 24.75 12.57
CA VAL A 36 -23.23 24.80 11.60
C VAL A 36 -23.68 25.35 10.25
N LEU A 37 -24.85 24.91 9.75
CA LEU A 37 -25.45 25.42 8.51
C LEU A 37 -25.91 26.87 8.63
N ALA A 38 -26.44 27.28 9.79
CA ALA A 38 -26.88 28.64 10.05
C ALA A 38 -25.71 29.62 10.20
N SER A 39 -24.56 29.14 10.69
CA SER A 39 -23.33 29.91 10.74
C SER A 39 -22.59 29.84 9.40
N PHE A 40 -22.81 30.83 8.54
CA PHE A 40 -22.22 30.92 7.20
C PHE A 40 -20.70 30.72 7.20
N ALA A 41 -19.99 31.29 8.18
CA ALA A 41 -18.54 31.13 8.32
C ALA A 41 -18.13 29.70 8.67
N LEU A 42 -18.89 29.02 9.55
CA LEU A 42 -18.60 27.65 9.94
C LEU A 42 -18.92 26.67 8.81
N ALA A 43 -20.00 26.90 8.07
CA ALA A 43 -20.37 26.14 6.88
C ALA A 43 -19.31 26.22 5.76
N LEU A 44 -18.62 27.35 5.61
CA LEU A 44 -17.51 27.49 4.66
C LEU A 44 -16.20 26.87 5.17
N LEU A 45 -15.87 27.05 6.45
CA LEU A 45 -14.56 26.63 6.99
C LEU A 45 -14.51 25.14 7.32
N LEU A 46 -15.63 24.54 7.75
CA LEU A 46 -15.71 23.13 8.12
C LEU A 46 -15.30 22.16 6.98
N PRO A 47 -15.81 22.28 5.73
CA PRO A 47 -15.43 21.37 4.66
C PRO A 47 -13.95 21.50 4.28
N VAL A 48 -13.39 22.71 4.31
CA VAL A 48 -11.96 22.94 4.04
C VAL A 48 -11.10 22.32 5.13
N PHE A 49 -11.47 22.51 6.39
CA PHE A 49 -10.75 21.92 7.52
C PHE A 49 -10.81 20.39 7.49
N LEU A 50 -11.98 19.81 7.21
CA LEU A 50 -12.15 18.36 7.04
C LEU A 50 -11.32 17.82 5.86
N ALA A 51 -11.27 18.53 4.74
CA ALA A 51 -10.44 18.12 3.60
C ALA A 51 -8.94 18.15 3.94
N VAL A 52 -8.47 19.19 4.64
CA VAL A 52 -7.07 19.28 5.08
C VAL A 52 -6.75 18.19 6.11
N ALA A 53 -7.65 17.94 7.06
CA ALA A 53 -7.49 16.87 8.06
C ALA A 53 -7.46 15.49 7.39
N ALA A 54 -8.39 15.22 6.46
CA ALA A 54 -8.44 13.99 5.69
C ALA A 54 -7.19 13.81 4.82
N MET A 55 -6.70 14.86 4.17
CA MET A 55 -5.46 14.82 3.40
C MET A 55 -4.25 14.57 4.29
N LYS A 56 -4.15 15.22 5.45
CA LYS A 56 -3.07 14.98 6.42
C LYS A 56 -3.13 13.57 7.02
N LEU A 57 -4.31 13.06 7.35
CA LEU A 57 -4.47 11.67 7.81
C LEU A 57 -4.11 10.68 6.70
N GLY A 58 -4.55 10.93 5.47
CA GLY A 58 -4.21 10.10 4.31
C GLY A 58 -2.71 10.11 4.03
N LEU A 59 -2.06 11.27 4.10
CA LEU A 59 -0.60 11.40 3.99
C LEU A 59 0.12 10.69 5.14
N ARG A 60 -0.32 10.87 6.38
CA ARG A 60 0.26 10.16 7.55
C ARG A 60 0.05 8.66 7.48
N ALA A 61 -1.09 8.17 7.02
CA ALA A 61 -1.32 6.75 6.79
C ALA A 61 -0.41 6.22 5.68
N ARG A 62 -0.26 6.98 4.60
CA ARG A 62 0.64 6.66 3.48
C ARG A 62 2.13 6.76 3.83
N TRP A 63 2.49 7.56 4.82
CA TRP A 63 3.85 7.68 5.33
C TRP A 63 4.10 6.69 6.47
N GLY A 64 3.07 6.31 7.23
CA GLY A 64 3.11 5.21 8.20
C GLY A 64 3.24 3.84 7.53
N SER A 65 2.91 3.74 6.24
CA SER A 65 3.23 2.58 5.41
C SER A 65 4.64 2.62 4.82
N LEU A 66 5.48 3.62 5.15
CA LEU A 66 6.91 3.48 4.87
C LEU A 66 7.41 2.31 5.70
N PRO A 67 7.91 1.24 5.06
CA PRO A 67 8.43 0.10 5.78
C PRO A 67 9.56 0.57 6.70
N PRO A 68 9.70 -0.07 7.87
CA PRO A 68 10.64 0.37 8.89
C PRO A 68 12.04 0.56 8.31
N PRO A 69 12.78 1.60 8.74
CA PRO A 69 14.16 1.82 8.30
C PRO A 69 15.01 0.60 8.74
N GLY A 70 15.28 -0.31 7.80
CA GLY A 70 15.93 -1.60 8.05
C GLY A 70 15.22 -2.80 7.42
N GLY A 71 13.94 -2.69 7.08
CA GLY A 71 13.17 -3.72 6.39
C GLY A 71 13.52 -3.85 4.90
N LEU A 72 12.77 -4.71 4.20
CA LEU A 72 12.92 -4.93 2.76
C LEU A 72 12.66 -3.63 1.96
N GLY A 73 11.73 -2.78 2.40
CA GLY A 73 11.12 -1.78 1.52
C GLY A 73 11.60 -0.33 1.57
N GLY A 74 12.86 -0.07 1.92
CA GLY A 74 13.44 1.26 1.69
C GLY A 74 13.67 1.56 0.19
N PRO A 75 13.63 2.83 -0.24
CA PRO A 75 14.16 3.22 -1.54
C PRO A 75 15.69 3.17 -1.52
N TRP A 76 16.26 2.43 -2.45
CA TRP A 76 17.69 2.29 -2.70
C TRP A 76 18.09 3.08 -3.92
N VAL A 77 19.26 3.71 -3.88
CA VAL A 77 19.75 4.56 -4.95
C VAL A 77 21.11 4.03 -5.41
N ALA A 78 21.25 3.79 -6.72
CA ALA A 78 22.54 3.53 -7.33
C ALA A 78 23.24 4.86 -7.59
N VAL A 79 24.35 5.09 -6.89
CA VAL A 79 25.20 6.27 -7.06
C VAL A 79 26.50 5.86 -7.75
N ARG A 80 26.99 6.70 -8.67
CA ARG A 80 28.29 6.53 -9.31
C ARG A 80 29.22 7.68 -8.92
N GLY A 81 30.45 7.34 -8.52
CA GLY A 81 31.46 8.35 -8.20
C GLY A 81 31.02 9.28 -7.07
N SER A 82 31.19 10.59 -7.28
CA SER A 82 31.05 11.64 -6.27
C SER A 82 29.61 12.10 -5.97
N GLY A 83 28.58 11.39 -6.47
CA GLY A 83 27.18 11.72 -6.15
C GLY A 83 26.16 11.55 -7.27
N ASP A 84 26.56 11.10 -8.46
CA ASP A 84 25.64 10.97 -9.59
C ASP A 84 24.65 9.82 -9.41
N VAL A 85 23.37 10.16 -9.26
CA VAL A 85 22.28 9.19 -9.16
C VAL A 85 22.02 8.54 -10.52
N CYS A 86 22.39 7.28 -10.62
CA CYS A 86 22.26 6.45 -11.82
C CYS A 86 20.90 5.75 -11.91
N GLY A 87 20.27 5.45 -10.78
CA GLY A 87 18.97 4.79 -10.73
C GLY A 87 18.43 4.62 -9.32
N VAL A 88 17.16 4.25 -9.23
CA VAL A 88 16.44 4.03 -7.98
C VAL A 88 15.73 2.69 -8.04
N LEU A 89 15.73 1.98 -6.92
CA LEU A 89 15.03 0.73 -6.69
C LEU A 89 14.24 0.85 -5.40
N ALA A 90 12.96 0.51 -5.40
CA ALA A 90 12.19 0.32 -4.18
C ALA A 90 11.62 -1.10 -4.18
N LEU A 91 11.69 -1.72 -3.02
CA LEU A 91 11.14 -3.05 -2.78
C LEU A 91 9.97 -2.94 -1.80
N ALA A 92 9.15 -3.96 -1.75
CA ALA A 92 8.15 -4.14 -0.71
C ALA A 92 8.03 -5.64 -0.42
N PRO A 93 7.63 -6.03 0.80
CA PRO A 93 7.15 -7.39 1.03
C PRO A 93 5.91 -7.64 0.14
N GLY A 94 5.77 -8.87 -0.35
CA GLY A 94 4.57 -9.32 -1.03
C GLY A 94 3.34 -9.28 -0.11
N SER A 95 2.15 -9.20 -0.70
CA SER A 95 0.91 -8.99 0.08
C SER A 95 0.44 -10.23 0.83
N SER A 96 0.95 -11.40 0.45
CA SER A 96 0.58 -12.70 0.99
C SER A 96 1.82 -13.46 1.45
N ALA A 97 1.67 -14.33 2.45
CA ALA A 97 2.73 -15.29 2.81
C ALA A 97 3.12 -16.12 1.57
N GLY A 98 4.41 -16.23 1.28
CA GLY A 98 4.94 -16.88 0.07
C GLY A 98 4.98 -16.02 -1.21
N ASP A 99 4.45 -14.79 -1.21
CA ASP A 99 4.56 -13.85 -2.36
C ASP A 99 5.98 -13.22 -2.46
N GLY A 100 6.83 -13.48 -1.46
CA GLY A 100 8.23 -13.07 -1.47
C GLY A 100 8.42 -11.56 -1.43
N ALA A 101 9.45 -11.06 -2.10
CA ALA A 101 9.72 -9.64 -2.27
C ALA A 101 9.17 -9.15 -3.61
N ARG A 102 8.65 -7.92 -3.65
CA ARG A 102 8.14 -7.28 -4.87
C ARG A 102 8.89 -5.98 -5.17
N VAL A 103 9.28 -5.79 -6.42
CA VAL A 103 9.82 -4.51 -6.90
C VAL A 103 8.66 -3.54 -7.13
N THR A 104 8.62 -2.44 -6.37
CA THR A 104 7.56 -1.41 -6.49
C THR A 104 7.99 -0.25 -7.36
N ARG A 105 9.31 0.04 -7.42
CA ARG A 105 9.90 0.96 -8.38
C ARG A 105 11.25 0.44 -8.84
N LEU A 106 11.49 0.52 -10.14
CA LEU A 106 12.82 0.45 -10.72
C LEU A 106 12.92 1.50 -11.81
N SER A 107 13.87 2.42 -11.69
CA SER A 107 14.11 3.44 -12.68
C SER A 107 15.60 3.69 -12.85
N VAL A 108 16.03 3.86 -14.09
CA VAL A 108 17.42 4.17 -14.45
C VAL A 108 17.43 5.51 -15.17
N SER A 109 18.32 6.40 -14.74
CA SER A 109 18.54 7.69 -15.36
C SER A 109 18.82 7.52 -16.86
N ARG A 110 18.26 8.41 -17.69
CA ARG A 110 18.37 8.34 -19.16
C ARG A 110 19.82 8.28 -19.64
N TRP A 111 20.70 9.03 -18.97
CA TRP A 111 22.14 9.13 -19.24
C TRP A 111 22.93 7.85 -18.90
N HIS A 112 22.28 6.94 -18.16
CA HIS A 112 22.87 5.70 -17.66
C HIS A 112 22.15 4.46 -18.20
N ARG A 113 21.23 4.62 -19.16
CA ARG A 113 20.56 3.50 -19.84
C ARG A 113 21.56 2.69 -20.65
N ARG A 114 21.29 1.40 -20.79
CA ARG A 114 22.16 0.38 -21.44
C ARG A 114 23.59 0.25 -20.88
N ARG A 115 23.94 0.94 -19.79
CA ARG A 115 25.22 0.75 -19.07
C ARG A 115 25.18 -0.37 -18.03
N GLY A 116 24.17 -1.24 -18.09
CA GLY A 116 24.00 -2.35 -17.14
C GLY A 116 23.49 -1.96 -15.73
N VAL A 117 23.18 -0.68 -15.48
CA VAL A 117 22.70 -0.20 -14.16
C VAL A 117 21.42 -0.93 -13.73
N GLY A 118 20.46 -1.14 -14.63
CA GLY A 118 19.22 -1.86 -14.33
C GLY A 118 19.47 -3.31 -13.90
N ARG A 119 20.39 -4.01 -14.57
CA ARG A 119 20.78 -5.39 -14.20
C ARG A 119 21.48 -5.44 -12.83
N ARG A 120 22.34 -4.47 -12.52
CA ARG A 120 22.99 -4.38 -11.20
C ARG A 120 21.98 -4.08 -10.08
N LEU A 121 21.02 -3.20 -10.34
CA LEU A 121 19.92 -2.93 -9.41
C LEU A 121 19.05 -4.17 -9.18
N LEU A 122 18.77 -4.95 -10.23
CA LEU A 122 18.07 -6.24 -10.09
C LEU A 122 18.87 -7.25 -9.28
N ALA A 123 20.16 -7.44 -9.58
CA ALA A 123 21.02 -8.34 -8.79
C ALA A 123 21.08 -7.92 -7.30
N PHE A 124 21.11 -6.61 -7.04
CA PHE A 124 21.00 -6.08 -5.68
C PHE A 124 19.63 -6.38 -5.05
N ALA A 125 18.54 -6.21 -5.79
CA ALA A 125 17.19 -6.59 -5.35
C ALA A 125 17.12 -8.07 -4.96
N GLU A 126 17.68 -8.95 -5.78
CA GLU A 126 17.74 -10.40 -5.53
C GLU A 126 18.50 -10.71 -4.24
N SER A 127 19.68 -10.11 -4.04
CA SER A 127 20.46 -10.29 -2.81
C SER A 127 19.70 -9.85 -1.56
N ARG A 128 18.94 -8.74 -1.66
CA ARG A 128 18.14 -8.20 -0.56
C ARG A 128 16.92 -9.08 -0.27
N ALA A 129 16.28 -9.61 -1.31
CA ALA A 129 15.18 -10.55 -1.18
C ALA A 129 15.62 -11.85 -0.50
N ARG A 130 16.79 -12.40 -0.86
CA ARG A 130 17.37 -13.57 -0.17
C ARG A 130 17.66 -13.30 1.31
N ALA A 131 18.32 -12.17 1.60
CA ALA A 131 18.63 -11.80 2.98
C ALA A 131 17.38 -11.62 3.84
N TRP A 132 16.31 -11.05 3.27
CA TRP A 132 15.04 -10.91 3.96
C TRP A 132 14.31 -12.24 4.16
N ALA A 133 14.24 -13.09 3.13
CA ALA A 133 13.63 -14.41 3.23
C ALA A 133 14.33 -15.28 4.29
N GLY A 134 15.67 -15.25 4.32
CA GLY A 134 16.46 -15.93 5.36
C GLY A 134 16.20 -15.41 6.77
N GLY A 135 15.93 -14.09 6.92
CA GLY A 135 15.53 -13.51 8.20
C GLY A 135 14.10 -13.87 8.63
N MET A 136 13.22 -14.22 7.68
CA MET A 136 11.84 -14.62 7.94
C MET A 136 11.68 -16.15 8.13
N GLY A 137 12.73 -16.94 7.85
CA GLY A 137 12.67 -18.40 7.88
C GLY A 137 11.94 -19.01 6.68
N GLU A 138 11.77 -18.25 5.59
CA GLU A 138 11.13 -18.72 4.37
C GLU A 138 12.09 -19.61 3.57
N PRO A 139 11.69 -20.83 3.18
CA PRO A 139 12.58 -21.80 2.52
C PRO A 139 12.89 -21.44 1.06
N ARG A 140 12.11 -20.55 0.44
CA ARG A 140 12.33 -20.08 -0.93
C ARG A 140 12.19 -18.57 -1.01
N ALA A 141 13.26 -17.90 -1.43
CA ALA A 141 13.20 -16.49 -1.76
C ALA A 141 12.60 -16.33 -3.16
N ARG A 142 11.57 -15.48 -3.29
CA ARG A 142 10.93 -15.17 -4.58
C ARG A 142 10.96 -13.66 -4.79
N LEU A 143 11.26 -13.22 -6.01
CA LEU A 143 11.24 -11.81 -6.38
C LEU A 143 10.30 -11.58 -7.56
N VAL A 144 9.32 -10.70 -7.38
CA VAL A 144 8.31 -10.33 -8.38
C VAL A 144 8.56 -8.91 -8.90
N VAL A 145 8.56 -8.76 -10.23
CA VAL A 145 8.78 -7.51 -10.95
C VAL A 145 7.59 -7.24 -11.88
N PRO A 146 6.68 -6.33 -11.50
CA PRO A 146 5.62 -5.88 -12.39
C PRO A 146 6.18 -4.93 -13.46
N VAL A 147 5.87 -5.21 -14.72
CA VAL A 147 6.34 -4.45 -15.89
C VAL A 147 5.16 -4.05 -16.76
N ALA A 148 5.06 -2.77 -17.11
CA ALA A 148 4.06 -2.29 -18.05
C ALA A 148 4.22 -3.00 -19.41
N VAL A 149 3.12 -3.45 -20.02
CA VAL A 149 3.15 -4.23 -21.28
C VAL A 149 3.82 -3.47 -22.42
N ALA A 150 3.75 -2.13 -22.42
CA ALA A 150 4.41 -1.27 -23.40
C ALA A 150 5.95 -1.24 -23.27
N ALA A 151 6.53 -1.78 -22.18
CA ALA A 151 7.97 -1.74 -21.91
C ALA A 151 8.69 -3.02 -22.39
N TRP A 152 8.52 -3.39 -23.67
CA TRP A 152 9.07 -4.61 -24.28
C TRP A 152 10.58 -4.83 -24.03
N GLY A 153 11.38 -3.76 -24.07
CA GLY A 153 12.82 -3.85 -23.81
C GLY A 153 13.19 -4.27 -22.38
N VAL A 154 12.29 -4.07 -21.42
CA VAL A 154 12.47 -4.52 -20.03
C VAL A 154 12.11 -5.99 -19.88
N ALA A 155 11.06 -6.45 -20.57
CA ALA A 155 10.67 -7.87 -20.58
C ALA A 155 11.83 -8.76 -21.05
N GLY A 156 12.44 -8.45 -22.21
CA GLY A 156 13.59 -9.21 -22.70
C GLY A 156 14.83 -9.11 -21.79
N MET A 157 15.00 -8.00 -21.06
CA MET A 157 16.06 -7.90 -20.05
C MET A 157 15.81 -8.83 -18.86
N LEU A 158 14.56 -8.95 -18.40
CA LEU A 158 14.16 -9.81 -17.28
C LEU A 158 14.23 -11.29 -17.66
N GLU A 159 13.71 -11.67 -18.83
CA GLU A 159 13.83 -13.03 -19.37
C GLU A 159 15.31 -13.44 -19.49
N GLY A 160 16.17 -12.55 -19.99
CA GLY A 160 17.62 -12.78 -20.02
C GLY A 160 18.30 -12.83 -18.65
N CYS A 161 17.62 -12.41 -17.57
CA CYS A 161 18.06 -12.57 -16.18
C CYS A 161 17.43 -13.79 -15.49
N GLY A 162 16.66 -14.60 -16.22
CA GLY A 162 16.03 -15.83 -15.74
C GLY A 162 14.66 -15.63 -15.08
N TYR A 163 14.01 -14.48 -15.28
CA TYR A 163 12.65 -14.27 -14.80
C TYR A 163 11.64 -14.90 -15.76
N GLN A 164 10.61 -15.51 -15.19
CA GLN A 164 9.48 -16.09 -15.91
C GLN A 164 8.25 -15.20 -15.79
N ALA A 165 7.47 -15.08 -16.85
CA ALA A 165 6.21 -14.36 -16.79
C ALA A 165 5.14 -15.24 -16.14
N GLU A 166 4.69 -14.86 -14.95
CA GLU A 166 3.78 -15.69 -14.14
C GLU A 166 2.34 -15.18 -14.15
N GLY A 167 2.15 -13.89 -14.40
CA GLY A 167 0.83 -13.29 -14.36
C GLY A 167 0.73 -12.02 -15.18
N SER A 168 -0.50 -11.53 -15.31
CA SER A 168 -0.77 -10.23 -15.88
C SER A 168 -1.94 -9.56 -15.18
N TRP A 169 -1.88 -8.24 -15.09
CA TRP A 169 -2.92 -7.42 -14.53
C TRP A 169 -3.44 -6.44 -15.58
N GLY A 170 -4.75 -6.29 -15.63
CA GLY A 170 -5.45 -5.57 -16.66
C GLY A 170 -6.72 -4.89 -16.18
N CYS A 171 -7.21 -3.94 -16.96
CA CYS A 171 -8.46 -3.24 -16.73
C CYS A 171 -9.27 -3.22 -18.03
N MET A 172 -10.60 -3.37 -17.92
CA MET A 172 -11.53 -3.34 -19.07
C MET A 172 -11.15 -4.31 -20.21
N GLY A 173 -10.59 -5.48 -19.88
CA GLY A 173 -10.16 -6.50 -20.85
C GLY A 173 -8.77 -6.26 -21.47
N TYR A 174 -8.10 -5.15 -21.16
CA TYR A 174 -6.74 -4.87 -21.63
C TYR A 174 -5.71 -5.24 -20.59
N THR A 175 -4.66 -5.96 -21.00
CA THR A 175 -3.50 -6.22 -20.13
C THR A 175 -2.62 -4.98 -20.07
N LEU A 176 -2.43 -4.41 -18.88
CA LEU A 176 -1.62 -3.21 -18.67
C LEU A 176 -0.26 -3.51 -18.08
N VAL A 177 -0.17 -4.55 -17.25
CA VAL A 177 1.05 -4.95 -16.53
C VAL A 177 1.23 -6.45 -16.66
N ARG A 178 2.46 -6.91 -16.92
CA ARG A 178 2.88 -8.32 -16.78
C ARG A 178 3.75 -8.46 -15.56
N GLU A 179 3.52 -9.51 -14.79
CA GLU A 179 4.32 -9.85 -13.62
C GLU A 179 5.36 -10.90 -13.99
N PHE A 180 6.62 -10.55 -13.74
CA PHE A 180 7.76 -11.44 -13.92
C PHE A 180 8.24 -11.89 -12.56
N SER A 181 8.44 -13.18 -12.36
CA SER A 181 8.93 -13.73 -11.10
C SER A 181 10.18 -14.56 -11.30
N LYS A 182 10.96 -14.69 -10.23
CA LYS A 182 12.13 -15.53 -10.17
C LYS A 182 12.28 -16.11 -8.77
N GLU A 183 12.45 -17.43 -8.69
CA GLU A 183 12.91 -18.11 -7.46
C GLU A 183 14.44 -17.89 -7.33
N LEU A 184 14.90 -17.59 -6.10
CA LEU A 184 16.24 -17.05 -5.81
C LEU A 184 17.12 -17.92 -4.93
#